data_AF-A0AAD6XP78-F1
#
_entry.id   AF-A0AAD6XP78-F1
#
_cell.length_a   1.000
_cell.length_b   1.000
_cell.length_c   1.000
_cell.angle_alpha   90.00
_cell.angle_beta   90.00
_cell.angle_gamma   90.00
#
_symmetry.space_group_name_H-M   'P 1'
#
loop_
_entity.id
_entity.type
_entity.pdbx_description
1 polymer ?
#
loop_
_entity_poly.entity_id
_entity_poly.type
_entity_poly.pdbx_seq_one_letter_code
_entity_poly.pdbx_strand_id
1 'polypeptide(L)'
;QTIAPDCKTLVWWSSALASMPCHLTDYDYVAIAHDIYADEVRRDGRSEEEIMTAVGLAWNGTDKISGLIVKTPGLPDMYDYERIAYGSPPPEGIDKMLTAAQALAKAADGYIVPTANCIERAGITHCREMYGKRNQELFTIGLQSHELSWTDAPPTPPTNELVRSFLDTSLTKYGPKSVLYISFGSMFFPIATPQLVVALVETLIALDPPFPFVFALGGKMASLPAELIERANASGKGIICGFWVEQRAILQHAALGWFLTHGGFNSVSESLSQGIPLIVWPTNAEQPVNAALLSSGDDAVAFELVQVRCGPGLAPSLRGGPKITGTVEDAKTEFTTTLAAARDPKGSGARLKANAVKMRDALRAARAGEVADEIVRLAKF
;
A
#
# COMPACT_ATOMS: atom_id res chain seq x y z
N GLN A 1 -8.52 -20.75 -25.62
CA GLN A 1 -7.69 -21.94 -25.36
C GLN A 1 -8.50 -22.87 -24.48
N THR A 2 -8.67 -24.13 -24.86
CA THR A 2 -9.34 -25.13 -24.03
C THR A 2 -8.34 -25.60 -22.98
N ILE A 3 -8.58 -25.21 -21.72
CA ILE A 3 -7.87 -25.76 -20.57
C ILE A 3 -8.25 -27.25 -20.49
N ALA A 4 -7.28 -28.15 -20.30
CA ALA A 4 -7.59 -29.58 -20.17
C ALA A 4 -8.49 -29.79 -18.93
N PRO A 5 -9.44 -30.74 -18.95
CA PRO A 5 -10.42 -30.91 -17.87
C PRO A 5 -9.80 -31.11 -16.48
N ASP A 6 -8.59 -31.65 -16.42
CA ASP A 6 -7.88 -31.99 -15.19
C ASP A 6 -6.85 -30.93 -14.77
N CYS A 7 -6.71 -29.83 -15.51
CA CYS A 7 -5.78 -28.76 -15.14
C CYS A 7 -6.32 -27.99 -13.94
N LYS A 8 -5.51 -27.94 -12.88
CA LYS A 8 -5.75 -27.05 -11.75
C LYS A 8 -5.67 -25.59 -12.18
N THR A 9 -6.61 -24.82 -11.67
CA THR A 9 -6.75 -23.39 -11.91
C THR A 9 -6.44 -22.63 -10.62
N LEU A 10 -5.48 -21.71 -10.69
CA LEU A 10 -5.04 -20.93 -9.54
C LEU A 10 -5.15 -19.44 -9.83
N VAL A 11 -5.60 -18.67 -8.85
CA VAL A 11 -5.64 -17.20 -8.91
C VAL A 11 -4.43 -16.62 -8.19
N TRP A 12 -3.66 -15.78 -8.89
CA TRP A 12 -2.61 -14.98 -8.28
C TRP A 12 -3.19 -13.70 -7.66
N TRP A 13 -3.11 -13.57 -6.34
CA TRP A 13 -3.45 -12.33 -5.66
C TRP A 13 -2.21 -11.46 -5.53
N SER A 14 -2.19 -10.28 -6.16
CA SER A 14 -0.98 -9.44 -6.21
C SER A 14 -0.87 -8.40 -5.08
N SER A 15 -1.68 -8.49 -4.03
CA SER A 15 -1.69 -7.52 -2.93
C SER A 15 -1.69 -8.18 -1.56
N ALA A 16 -1.83 -7.38 -0.49
CA ALA A 16 -1.98 -7.87 0.87
C ALA A 16 -3.19 -8.81 0.96
N LEU A 17 -3.06 -9.90 1.71
CA LEU A 17 -4.17 -10.82 1.93
C LEU A 17 -5.36 -10.12 2.60
N ALA A 18 -5.13 -9.11 3.44
CA ALA A 18 -6.17 -8.44 4.21
C ALA A 18 -7.26 -7.79 3.33
N SER A 19 -6.97 -7.39 2.09
CA SER A 19 -7.99 -6.87 1.17
C SER A 19 -8.73 -7.98 0.41
N MET A 20 -8.16 -9.19 0.35
CA MET A 20 -8.68 -10.30 -0.43
C MET A 20 -10.09 -10.73 -0.02
N PRO A 21 -10.46 -10.85 1.28
CA PRO A 21 -11.81 -11.26 1.65
C PRO A 21 -12.89 -10.31 1.12
N CYS A 22 -12.65 -9.02 1.27
CA CYS A 22 -13.58 -7.98 0.81
C CYS A 22 -13.80 -8.03 -0.70
N HIS A 23 -12.81 -8.46 -1.48
CA HIS A 23 -12.86 -8.55 -2.93
C HIS A 23 -13.42 -9.86 -3.45
N LEU A 24 -13.00 -10.98 -2.88
CA LEU A 24 -13.18 -12.30 -3.48
C LEU A 24 -14.11 -13.22 -2.69
N THR A 25 -14.51 -12.86 -1.46
CA THR A 25 -15.28 -13.79 -0.61
C THR A 25 -16.48 -13.22 0.09
N ASP A 26 -16.35 -12.12 0.82
CA ASP A 26 -17.30 -11.74 1.87
C ASP A 26 -18.61 -11.21 1.29
N TYR A 27 -18.54 -10.72 0.06
CA TYR A 27 -19.65 -10.08 -0.62
C TYR A 27 -19.80 -10.67 -2.02
N ASP A 28 -20.98 -11.15 -2.35
CA ASP A 28 -21.32 -11.56 -3.71
C ASP A 28 -21.82 -10.33 -4.47
N TYR A 29 -20.93 -9.60 -5.16
CA TYR A 29 -21.28 -8.30 -5.74
C TYR A 29 -22.41 -8.42 -6.77
N VAL A 30 -22.40 -9.49 -7.57
CA VAL A 30 -23.43 -9.77 -8.57
C VAL A 30 -24.78 -9.99 -7.90
N ALA A 31 -24.83 -10.87 -6.89
CA ALA A 31 -26.08 -11.15 -6.19
C ALA A 31 -26.62 -9.90 -5.46
N ILE A 32 -25.74 -9.12 -4.81
CA ILE A 32 -26.11 -7.88 -4.12
C ILE A 32 -26.68 -6.86 -5.11
N ALA A 33 -26.02 -6.67 -6.26
CA ALA A 33 -26.49 -5.71 -7.26
C ALA A 33 -27.82 -6.14 -7.90
N HIS A 34 -27.99 -7.43 -8.20
CA HIS A 34 -29.26 -7.95 -8.73
C HIS A 34 -30.40 -7.76 -7.71
N ASP A 35 -30.14 -8.00 -6.43
CA ASP A 35 -31.10 -7.75 -5.34
C ASP A 35 -31.49 -6.28 -5.23
N ILE A 36 -30.52 -5.36 -5.34
CA ILE A 36 -30.78 -3.91 -5.38
C ILE A 36 -31.57 -3.51 -6.63
N TYR A 37 -31.23 -4.06 -7.80
CA TYR A 37 -31.87 -3.72 -9.07
C TYR A 37 -33.32 -4.22 -9.16
N ALA A 38 -33.64 -5.34 -8.51
CA ALA A 38 -34.99 -5.90 -8.47
C ALA A 38 -35.98 -5.08 -7.62
N ASP A 39 -35.48 -4.24 -6.70
CA ASP A 39 -36.27 -3.37 -5.83
C ASP A 39 -36.34 -1.95 -6.42
N GLU A 40 -37.53 -1.48 -6.83
CA GLU A 40 -37.68 -0.17 -7.49
C GLU A 40 -37.23 1.01 -6.63
N VAL A 41 -37.41 0.93 -5.31
CA VAL A 41 -37.04 2.00 -4.37
C VAL A 41 -35.53 2.03 -4.19
N ARG A 42 -34.89 0.86 -4.05
CA ARG A 42 -33.42 0.78 -3.91
C ARG A 42 -32.72 1.06 -5.23
N ARG A 43 -33.30 0.64 -6.37
CA ARG A 43 -32.78 0.95 -7.71
C ARG A 43 -32.69 2.45 -7.93
N ASP A 44 -33.69 3.22 -7.50
CA ASP A 44 -33.71 4.69 -7.57
C ASP A 44 -33.41 5.20 -8.99
N GLY A 45 -34.02 4.55 -9.99
CA GLY A 45 -33.84 4.87 -11.41
C GLY A 45 -32.48 4.50 -12.01
N ARG A 46 -31.53 3.99 -11.23
CA ARG A 46 -30.20 3.57 -11.71
C ARG A 46 -30.29 2.31 -12.57
N SER A 47 -29.41 2.25 -13.56
CA SER A 47 -29.14 1.04 -14.34
C SER A 47 -28.44 -0.03 -13.50
N GLU A 48 -28.49 -1.27 -13.96
CA GLU A 48 -27.78 -2.38 -13.32
C GLU A 48 -26.26 -2.18 -13.31
N GLU A 49 -25.69 -1.60 -14.38
CA GLU A 49 -24.25 -1.29 -14.48
C GLU A 49 -23.81 -0.25 -13.45
N GLU A 50 -24.62 0.79 -13.21
CA GLU A 50 -24.36 1.79 -12.17
C GLU A 50 -24.38 1.17 -10.77
N ILE A 51 -25.32 0.27 -10.49
CA ILE A 51 -25.42 -0.43 -9.21
C ILE A 51 -24.24 -1.40 -9.04
N MET A 52 -23.91 -2.19 -10.05
CA MET A 52 -22.75 -3.09 -10.05
C MET A 52 -21.45 -2.35 -9.74
N THR A 53 -21.26 -1.19 -10.38
CA THR A 53 -20.11 -0.31 -10.12
C THR A 53 -20.10 0.19 -8.68
N ALA A 54 -21.24 0.66 -8.17
CA ALA A 54 -21.36 1.17 -6.81
C ALA A 54 -21.07 0.09 -5.75
N VAL A 55 -21.59 -1.13 -5.94
CA VAL A 55 -21.32 -2.28 -5.07
C VAL A 55 -19.84 -2.66 -5.10
N GLY A 56 -19.29 -2.77 -6.31
CA GLY A 56 -17.88 -3.10 -6.52
C GLY A 56 -16.91 -2.06 -5.96
N LEU A 57 -17.32 -0.80 -5.79
CA LEU A 57 -16.48 0.25 -5.21
C LEU A 57 -16.67 0.46 -3.70
N ALA A 58 -17.80 0.02 -3.15
CA ALA A 58 -18.10 0.21 -1.73
C ALA A 58 -17.36 -0.78 -0.80
N TRP A 59 -17.10 -2.00 -1.30
CA TRP A 59 -16.39 -3.09 -0.60
C TRP A 59 -16.96 -3.44 0.78
N ASN A 60 -18.23 -3.18 1.03
CA ASN A 60 -18.86 -3.33 2.35
C ASN A 60 -20.17 -4.16 2.31
N GLY A 61 -20.46 -4.80 1.18
CA GLY A 61 -21.69 -5.57 0.98
C GLY A 61 -22.92 -4.73 0.63
N THR A 62 -22.72 -3.44 0.33
CA THR A 62 -23.77 -2.51 -0.08
C THR A 62 -23.34 -1.77 -1.34
N ASP A 63 -24.19 -0.87 -1.85
CA ASP A 63 -23.89 0.03 -2.97
C ASP A 63 -23.49 1.44 -2.51
N LYS A 64 -23.23 1.66 -1.22
CA LYS A 64 -23.02 2.99 -0.65
C LYS A 64 -21.92 3.00 0.40
N ILE A 65 -21.26 4.14 0.54
CA ILE A 65 -20.39 4.44 1.66
C ILE A 65 -21.21 5.25 2.66
N SER A 66 -21.51 4.67 3.82
CA SER A 66 -22.44 5.25 4.79
C SER A 66 -21.92 5.27 6.23
N GLY A 67 -20.61 5.06 6.42
CA GLY A 67 -20.01 4.98 7.76
C GLY A 67 -20.28 3.63 8.44
N LEU A 68 -20.41 2.56 7.65
CA LEU A 68 -20.51 1.21 8.20
C LEU A 68 -19.16 0.78 8.76
N ILE A 69 -19.16 0.14 9.93
CA ILE A 69 -17.97 -0.50 10.47
C ILE A 69 -17.74 -1.80 9.71
N VAL A 70 -16.64 -1.87 8.97
CA VAL A 70 -16.19 -3.08 8.27
C VAL A 70 -15.13 -3.77 9.11
N LYS A 71 -15.36 -5.06 9.39
CA LYS A 71 -14.44 -5.91 10.14
C LYS A 71 -13.63 -6.75 9.18
N THR A 72 -12.33 -6.52 9.15
CA THR A 72 -11.40 -7.29 8.30
C THR A 72 -10.49 -8.12 9.20
N PRO A 73 -10.42 -9.46 9.02
CA PRO A 73 -9.58 -10.33 9.83
C PRO A 73 -8.11 -9.87 9.86
N GLY A 74 -7.59 -9.67 11.08
CA GLY A 74 -6.21 -9.23 11.28
C GLY A 74 -5.98 -7.72 11.16
N LEU A 75 -7.03 -6.94 10.90
CA LEU A 75 -6.98 -5.48 10.91
C LEU A 75 -7.82 -4.92 12.06
N PRO A 76 -7.53 -3.69 12.50
CA PRO A 76 -8.48 -2.95 13.32
C PRO A 76 -9.80 -2.74 12.57
N ASP A 77 -10.89 -2.62 13.32
CA ASP A 77 -12.18 -2.17 12.78
C ASP A 77 -12.00 -0.79 12.14
N MET A 78 -12.62 -0.60 10.97
CA MET A 78 -12.55 0.65 10.20
C MET A 78 -13.93 0.99 9.66
N TYR A 79 -14.22 2.29 9.51
CA TYR A 79 -15.36 2.67 8.68
C TYR A 79 -15.12 2.37 7.21
N ASP A 80 -16.18 2.12 6.44
CA ASP A 80 -16.12 1.91 4.99
C ASP A 80 -15.43 3.08 4.25
N TYR A 81 -15.69 4.33 4.64
CA TYR A 81 -15.01 5.50 4.09
C TYR A 81 -13.52 5.54 4.41
N GLU A 82 -13.05 4.84 5.46
CA GLU A 82 -11.62 4.77 5.76
C GLU A 82 -10.87 3.86 4.79
N ARG A 83 -11.58 3.06 4.00
CA ARG A 83 -10.98 2.12 3.07
C ARG A 83 -10.79 2.72 1.68
N ILE A 84 -11.12 4.01 1.52
CA ILE A 84 -11.00 4.75 0.26
C ILE A 84 -10.28 6.08 0.53
N ALA A 85 -9.32 6.44 -0.33
CA ALA A 85 -8.55 7.68 -0.21
C ALA A 85 -8.88 8.73 -1.29
N TYR A 86 -9.47 8.31 -2.41
CA TYR A 86 -9.88 9.15 -3.54
C TYR A 86 -8.76 10.02 -4.17
N GLY A 87 -7.49 9.73 -3.90
CA GLY A 87 -6.34 10.50 -4.40
C GLY A 87 -6.16 10.42 -5.92
N SER A 88 -6.73 9.40 -6.56
CA SER A 88 -6.90 9.28 -8.02
C SER A 88 -8.22 8.58 -8.34
N PRO A 89 -8.83 8.81 -9.52
CA PRO A 89 -10.05 8.11 -9.90
C PRO A 89 -9.78 6.61 -10.07
N PRO A 90 -10.78 5.74 -9.82
CA PRO A 90 -10.64 4.33 -10.16
C PRO A 90 -10.37 4.17 -11.67
N PRO A 91 -9.62 3.14 -12.10
CA PRO A 91 -9.45 2.84 -13.50
C PRO A 91 -10.80 2.60 -14.20
N GLU A 92 -10.89 2.96 -15.47
CA GLU A 92 -12.06 2.64 -16.29
C GLU A 92 -12.28 1.11 -16.37
N GLY A 93 -13.52 0.66 -16.20
CA GLY A 93 -13.88 -0.77 -16.23
C GLY A 93 -13.49 -1.57 -14.99
N ILE A 94 -13.17 -0.91 -13.86
CA ILE A 94 -12.82 -1.58 -12.60
C ILE A 94 -13.95 -2.49 -12.09
N ASP A 95 -15.20 -2.12 -12.32
CA ASP A 95 -16.40 -2.88 -11.97
C ASP A 95 -16.44 -4.24 -12.69
N LYS A 96 -16.13 -4.25 -13.99
CA LYS A 96 -16.04 -5.47 -14.82
C LYS A 96 -14.87 -6.32 -14.38
N MET A 97 -13.73 -5.70 -14.07
CA MET A 97 -12.56 -6.39 -13.53
C MET A 97 -12.89 -7.08 -12.19
N LEU A 98 -13.53 -6.38 -11.25
CA LEU A 98 -13.87 -6.92 -9.93
C LEU A 98 -14.91 -8.06 -10.04
N THR A 99 -15.93 -7.88 -10.87
CA THR A 99 -16.95 -8.91 -11.11
C THR A 99 -16.33 -10.17 -11.74
N ALA A 100 -15.47 -10.01 -12.76
CA ALA A 100 -14.76 -11.12 -13.37
C ALA A 100 -13.80 -11.80 -12.38
N ALA A 101 -13.14 -11.03 -11.51
CA ALA A 101 -12.27 -11.57 -10.46
C ALA A 101 -13.05 -12.44 -9.47
N GLN A 102 -14.27 -12.05 -9.06
CA GLN A 102 -15.11 -12.88 -8.19
C GLN A 102 -15.56 -14.18 -8.85
N ALA A 103 -15.97 -14.12 -10.13
CA ALA A 103 -16.35 -15.30 -10.88
C ALA A 103 -15.17 -16.28 -11.03
N LEU A 104 -14.00 -15.75 -11.40
CA LEU A 104 -12.77 -16.53 -11.50
C LEU A 104 -12.35 -17.12 -10.15
N ALA A 105 -12.41 -16.32 -9.08
CA ALA A 105 -12.09 -16.75 -7.74
C ALA A 105 -12.99 -17.88 -7.26
N LYS A 106 -14.30 -17.87 -7.55
CA LYS A 106 -15.22 -18.95 -7.18
C LYS A 106 -14.99 -20.24 -7.98
N ALA A 107 -14.49 -20.13 -9.21
CA ALA A 107 -14.24 -21.27 -10.09
C ALA A 107 -12.83 -21.88 -9.93
N ALA A 108 -11.90 -21.17 -9.29
CA ALA A 108 -10.52 -21.62 -9.12
C ALA A 108 -10.40 -22.77 -8.11
N ASP A 109 -9.39 -23.62 -8.29
CA ASP A 109 -9.01 -24.65 -7.32
C ASP A 109 -8.23 -24.09 -6.12
N GLY A 110 -7.72 -22.85 -6.23
CA GLY A 110 -7.00 -22.20 -5.14
C GLY A 110 -6.38 -20.87 -5.50
N TYR A 111 -5.61 -20.33 -4.57
CA TYR A 111 -5.06 -18.98 -4.60
C TYR A 111 -3.58 -18.99 -4.22
N ILE A 112 -2.78 -18.21 -4.95
CA ILE A 112 -1.39 -17.95 -4.63
C ILE A 112 -1.29 -16.52 -4.12
N VAL A 113 -0.80 -16.34 -2.90
CA VAL A 113 -0.77 -15.04 -2.21
C VAL A 113 0.64 -14.72 -1.70
N PRO A 114 1.17 -13.52 -2.01
CA PRO A 114 2.51 -13.12 -1.63
C PRO A 114 2.57 -12.64 -0.18
N THR A 115 2.23 -13.49 0.77
CA THR A 115 2.21 -13.15 2.21
C THR A 115 2.84 -14.25 3.07
N ALA A 116 3.06 -13.95 4.35
CA ALA A 116 3.60 -14.86 5.36
C ALA A 116 2.95 -14.61 6.72
N ASN A 117 3.05 -15.57 7.65
CA ASN A 117 2.44 -15.45 8.98
C ASN A 117 3.01 -14.29 9.79
N CYS A 118 4.24 -13.86 9.53
CA CYS A 118 4.80 -12.71 10.22
C CYS A 118 4.12 -11.39 9.85
N ILE A 119 3.37 -11.32 8.74
CA ILE A 119 2.60 -10.13 8.32
C ILE A 119 1.11 -10.33 8.63
N GLU A 120 0.50 -11.42 8.17
CA GLU A 120 -0.97 -11.52 8.08
C GLU A 120 -1.54 -12.80 8.72
N ARG A 121 -0.96 -13.30 9.82
CA ARG A 121 -1.37 -14.59 10.46
C ARG A 121 -2.88 -14.75 10.64
N ALA A 122 -3.55 -13.72 11.16
CA ALA A 122 -4.98 -13.75 11.40
C ALA A 122 -5.79 -13.81 10.10
N GLY A 123 -5.40 -13.02 9.09
CA GLY A 123 -5.95 -13.09 7.74
C GLY A 123 -5.75 -14.46 7.09
N ILE A 124 -4.54 -15.02 7.19
CA ILE A 124 -4.19 -16.34 6.63
C ILE A 124 -5.08 -17.43 7.24
N THR A 125 -5.23 -17.41 8.57
CA THR A 125 -6.05 -18.38 9.29
C THR A 125 -7.50 -18.31 8.83
N HIS A 126 -8.06 -17.10 8.76
CA HIS A 126 -9.43 -16.87 8.32
C HIS A 126 -9.66 -17.30 6.87
N CYS A 127 -8.77 -16.90 5.96
CA CYS A 127 -8.85 -17.26 4.55
C CYS A 127 -8.75 -18.78 4.34
N ARG A 128 -7.84 -19.49 5.03
CA ARG A 128 -7.75 -20.96 4.96
C ARG A 128 -9.05 -21.64 5.39
N GLU A 129 -9.68 -21.17 6.47
CA GLU A 129 -10.97 -21.72 6.91
C GLU A 129 -12.07 -21.48 5.86
N MET A 130 -12.16 -20.26 5.34
CA MET A 130 -13.20 -19.90 4.37
C MET A 130 -13.05 -20.60 3.02
N TYR A 131 -11.85 -20.60 2.44
CA TYR A 131 -11.58 -21.24 1.16
C TYR A 131 -11.62 -22.76 1.26
N GLY A 132 -11.20 -23.33 2.40
CA GLY A 132 -11.31 -24.76 2.67
C GLY A 132 -12.76 -25.27 2.64
N LYS A 133 -13.73 -24.48 3.13
CA LYS A 133 -15.17 -24.80 3.02
C LYS A 133 -15.66 -24.88 1.58
N ARG A 134 -14.94 -24.27 0.62
CA ARG A 134 -15.22 -24.30 -0.82
C ARG A 134 -14.36 -25.33 -1.57
N ASN A 135 -13.57 -26.15 -0.84
CA ASN A 135 -12.59 -27.07 -1.42
C ASN A 135 -11.53 -26.33 -2.29
N GLN A 136 -11.14 -25.12 -1.87
CA GLN A 136 -10.14 -24.29 -2.52
C GLN A 136 -8.90 -24.14 -1.63
N GLU A 137 -7.72 -24.23 -2.23
CA GLU A 137 -6.44 -24.14 -1.52
C GLU A 137 -5.91 -22.70 -1.42
N LEU A 138 -5.19 -22.38 -0.34
CA LEU A 138 -4.52 -21.09 -0.16
C LEU A 138 -3.02 -21.29 0.03
N PHE A 139 -2.21 -20.87 -0.93
CA PHE A 139 -0.75 -20.96 -0.91
C PHE A 139 -0.12 -19.61 -0.56
N THR A 140 0.47 -19.50 0.63
CA THR A 140 1.13 -18.28 1.11
C THR A 140 2.62 -18.35 0.82
N ILE A 141 3.04 -17.79 -0.31
CA ILE A 141 4.38 -18.00 -0.87
C ILE A 141 5.40 -16.92 -0.47
N GLY A 142 5.11 -16.16 0.58
CA GLY A 142 5.95 -15.07 1.05
C GLY A 142 5.96 -13.87 0.10
N LEU A 143 6.55 -12.77 0.57
CA LEU A 143 6.67 -11.57 -0.24
C LEU A 143 7.52 -11.84 -1.50
N GLN A 144 7.06 -11.34 -2.62
CA GLN A 144 7.76 -11.46 -3.90
C GLN A 144 8.59 -10.20 -4.15
N SER A 145 9.90 -10.38 -4.23
CA SER A 145 10.87 -9.33 -4.51
C SER A 145 12.08 -9.96 -5.17
N HIS A 146 12.89 -9.13 -5.84
CA HIS A 146 14.10 -9.56 -6.50
C HIS A 146 14.98 -10.44 -5.58
N GLU A 147 15.59 -11.49 -6.11
CA GLU A 147 16.34 -12.48 -5.32
C GLU A 147 17.41 -11.85 -4.41
N LEU A 148 18.16 -10.87 -4.96
CA LEU A 148 19.15 -10.10 -4.22
C LEU A 148 18.61 -9.39 -2.96
N SER A 149 17.32 -9.08 -2.88
CA SER A 149 16.69 -8.48 -1.69
C SER A 149 16.76 -9.41 -0.47
N TRP A 150 16.94 -10.71 -0.70
CA TRP A 150 16.94 -11.76 0.33
C TRP A 150 18.33 -12.21 0.73
N THR A 151 19.37 -11.62 0.12
CA THR A 151 20.77 -11.96 0.35
C THR A 151 21.47 -10.83 1.11
N ASP A 152 22.63 -11.14 1.69
CA ASP A 152 23.54 -10.13 2.24
C ASP A 152 24.57 -9.67 1.19
N ALA A 153 24.28 -9.88 -0.10
CA ALA A 153 25.12 -9.39 -1.18
C ALA A 153 25.19 -7.86 -1.16
N PRO A 154 26.33 -7.27 -1.57
CA PRO A 154 26.47 -5.82 -1.65
C PRO A 154 25.34 -5.18 -2.48
N PRO A 155 24.80 -4.03 -2.03
CA PRO A 155 23.82 -3.27 -2.80
C PRO A 155 24.30 -2.98 -4.22
N THR A 156 23.40 -3.09 -5.19
CA THR A 156 23.65 -2.50 -6.51
C THR A 156 23.43 -0.98 -6.38
N PRO A 157 24.41 -0.12 -6.70
CA PRO A 157 24.21 1.32 -6.62
C PRO A 157 23.18 1.80 -7.65
N PRO A 158 22.47 2.91 -7.39
CA PRO A 158 21.60 3.53 -8.40
C PRO A 158 22.42 3.89 -9.64
N THR A 159 21.87 3.62 -10.83
CA THR A 159 22.60 3.92 -12.08
C THR A 159 22.61 5.42 -12.37
N ASN A 160 21.60 6.15 -11.88
CA ASN A 160 21.54 7.59 -11.99
C ASN A 160 22.58 8.26 -11.07
N GLU A 161 23.56 8.93 -11.68
CA GLU A 161 24.67 9.57 -10.97
C GLU A 161 24.21 10.67 -10.01
N LEU A 162 23.17 11.44 -10.34
CA LEU A 162 22.68 12.51 -9.46
C LEU A 162 22.06 11.92 -8.18
N VAL A 163 21.24 10.88 -8.31
CA VAL A 163 20.65 10.17 -7.17
C VAL A 163 21.74 9.53 -6.32
N ARG A 164 22.69 8.82 -6.95
CA ARG A 164 23.81 8.17 -6.26
C ARG A 164 24.66 9.19 -5.50
N SER A 165 25.09 10.26 -6.16
CA SER A 165 25.90 11.33 -5.55
C SER A 165 25.17 12.02 -4.39
N PHE A 166 23.87 12.28 -4.53
CA PHE A 166 23.06 12.85 -3.46
C PHE A 166 23.01 11.92 -2.23
N LEU A 167 22.80 10.62 -2.45
CA LEU A 167 22.77 9.62 -1.38
C LEU A 167 24.13 9.45 -0.69
N ASP A 168 25.22 9.39 -1.44
CA ASP A 168 26.60 9.30 -0.93
C ASP A 168 26.97 10.54 -0.09
N THR A 169 26.62 11.72 -0.61
CA THR A 169 26.84 13.01 0.08
C THR A 169 25.99 13.08 1.35
N SER A 170 24.73 12.65 1.28
CA SER A 170 23.84 12.64 2.44
C SER A 170 24.31 11.67 3.52
N LEU A 171 24.83 10.51 3.15
CA LEU A 171 25.45 9.57 4.09
C LEU A 171 26.62 10.21 4.83
N THR A 172 27.50 10.89 4.09
CA THR A 172 28.69 11.54 4.67
C THR A 172 28.30 12.71 5.59
N LYS A 173 27.31 13.51 5.18
CA LYS A 173 26.93 14.74 5.88
C LYS A 173 25.97 14.53 7.05
N TYR A 174 25.00 13.63 6.89
CA TYR A 174 23.90 13.42 7.84
C TYR A 174 23.91 12.05 8.51
N GLY A 175 24.84 11.16 8.11
CA GLY A 175 24.98 9.82 8.67
C GLY A 175 24.02 8.79 8.07
N PRO A 176 24.09 7.53 8.53
CA PRO A 176 23.23 6.46 8.05
C PRO A 176 21.77 6.68 8.46
N LYS A 177 20.84 6.12 7.70
CA LYS A 177 19.39 6.13 7.99
C LYS A 177 18.80 7.55 8.18
N SER A 178 19.34 8.53 7.45
CA SER A 178 19.00 9.95 7.50
C SER A 178 18.13 10.44 6.33
N VAL A 179 18.09 9.69 5.22
CA VAL A 179 17.39 10.07 3.99
C VAL A 179 15.95 9.53 3.95
N LEU A 180 15.04 10.35 3.43
CA LEU A 180 13.67 9.98 3.05
C LEU A 180 13.59 9.70 1.55
N TYR A 181 13.15 8.50 1.17
CA TYR A 181 12.76 8.22 -0.22
C TYR A 181 11.27 8.44 -0.40
N ILE A 182 10.84 9.02 -1.53
CA ILE A 182 9.46 9.33 -1.85
C ILE A 182 9.14 8.76 -3.23
N SER A 183 8.11 7.91 -3.32
CA SER A 183 7.61 7.35 -4.58
C SER A 183 6.16 6.91 -4.47
N PHE A 184 5.34 7.30 -5.44
CA PHE A 184 3.92 6.92 -5.52
C PHE A 184 3.67 5.71 -6.44
N GLY A 185 4.74 5.00 -6.82
CA GLY A 185 4.66 3.82 -7.70
C GLY A 185 4.62 4.19 -9.18
N SER A 186 4.28 3.19 -10.01
CA SER A 186 4.35 3.29 -11.48
C SER A 186 3.06 3.80 -12.13
N MET A 187 1.92 3.69 -11.44
CA MET A 187 0.61 4.02 -11.99
C MET A 187 -0.03 5.23 -11.33
N PHE A 188 -0.26 5.16 -10.02
CA PHE A 188 -1.03 6.17 -9.29
C PHE A 188 -0.17 7.37 -8.86
N PHE A 189 -0.83 8.51 -8.74
CA PHE A 189 -0.30 9.74 -8.15
C PHE A 189 -1.46 10.53 -7.53
N PRO A 190 -1.26 11.34 -6.48
CA PRO A 190 -2.33 12.13 -5.82
C PRO A 190 -2.90 13.28 -6.70
N ILE A 191 -3.40 12.97 -7.89
CA ILE A 191 -3.87 13.95 -8.88
C ILE A 191 -5.17 14.66 -8.49
N ALA A 192 -5.95 14.09 -7.56
CA ALA A 192 -7.13 14.76 -7.01
C ALA A 192 -6.74 15.88 -6.03
N THR A 193 -5.52 15.85 -5.50
CA THR A 193 -5.02 16.79 -4.49
C THR A 193 -3.56 17.19 -4.73
N PRO A 194 -3.20 17.69 -5.93
CA PRO A 194 -1.81 18.02 -6.27
C PRO A 194 -1.21 19.07 -5.32
N GLN A 195 -2.04 19.97 -4.79
CA GLN A 195 -1.65 20.97 -3.79
C GLN A 195 -1.07 20.36 -2.51
N LEU A 196 -1.48 19.14 -2.13
CA LEU A 196 -0.93 18.47 -0.96
C LEU A 196 0.49 17.93 -1.24
N VAL A 197 0.77 17.49 -2.47
CA VAL A 197 2.12 17.07 -2.86
C VAL A 197 3.06 18.28 -2.90
N VAL A 198 2.58 19.43 -3.41
CA VAL A 198 3.31 20.70 -3.32
C VAL A 198 3.61 21.05 -1.87
N ALA A 199 2.60 20.96 -0.99
CA ALA A 199 2.74 21.23 0.43
C ALA A 199 3.76 20.32 1.13
N LEU A 200 3.83 19.04 0.77
CA LEU A 200 4.84 18.11 1.28
C LEU A 200 6.25 18.57 0.90
N VAL A 201 6.49 18.90 -0.38
CA VAL A 201 7.80 19.34 -0.86
C VAL A 201 8.20 20.66 -0.21
N GLU A 202 7.28 21.63 -0.10
CA GLU A 202 7.53 22.88 0.61
C GLU A 202 7.87 22.66 2.08
N THR A 203 7.15 21.75 2.75
CA THR A 203 7.42 21.39 4.15
C THR A 203 8.84 20.84 4.28
N LEU A 204 9.25 19.91 3.41
CA LEU A 204 10.59 19.32 3.42
C LEU A 204 11.69 20.36 3.18
N ILE A 205 11.49 21.29 2.23
CA ILE A 205 12.43 22.39 1.98
C ILE A 205 12.53 23.33 3.19
N ALA A 206 11.43 23.56 3.90
CA ALA A 206 11.39 24.43 5.07
C ALA A 206 11.99 23.82 6.34
N LEU A 207 12.14 22.49 6.42
CA LEU A 207 12.66 21.82 7.63
C LEU A 207 14.06 22.30 8.03
N ASP A 208 14.21 22.55 9.33
CA ASP A 208 15.47 22.80 10.01
C ASP A 208 15.49 22.05 11.36
N PRO A 209 16.42 21.10 11.61
CA PRO A 209 17.44 20.62 10.68
C PRO A 209 16.84 19.94 9.44
N PRO A 210 17.58 19.87 8.31
CA PRO A 210 17.09 19.22 7.08
C PRO A 210 16.74 17.74 7.27
N PHE A 211 15.74 17.26 6.52
CA PHE A 211 15.50 15.84 6.31
C PHE A 211 15.80 15.54 4.83
N PRO A 212 17.02 15.10 4.48
CA PRO A 212 17.42 14.93 3.09
C PRO A 212 16.49 13.96 2.37
N PHE A 213 16.07 14.27 1.15
CA PHE A 213 15.08 13.43 0.44
C PHE A 213 15.39 13.18 -1.03
N VAL A 214 14.98 12.01 -1.52
CA VAL A 214 14.93 11.65 -2.94
C VAL A 214 13.46 11.45 -3.31
N PHE A 215 12.95 12.18 -4.29
CA PHE A 215 11.57 12.04 -4.77
C PHE A 215 11.56 11.62 -6.24
N ALA A 216 11.12 10.40 -6.50
CA ALA A 216 11.00 9.86 -7.85
C ALA A 216 9.60 10.08 -8.44
N LEU A 217 9.54 10.76 -9.59
CA LEU A 217 8.33 10.97 -10.40
C LEU A 217 8.29 10.02 -11.60
N GLY A 218 8.59 8.73 -11.38
CA GLY A 218 8.69 7.73 -12.45
C GLY A 218 7.36 7.12 -12.91
N GLY A 219 6.24 7.52 -12.33
CA GLY A 219 4.91 6.93 -12.59
C GLY A 219 4.14 7.61 -13.71
N LYS A 220 3.23 6.86 -14.36
CA LYS A 220 2.42 7.31 -15.50
C LYS A 220 1.61 8.58 -15.21
N MET A 221 1.08 8.72 -13.99
CA MET A 221 0.31 9.90 -13.55
C MET A 221 1.16 10.96 -12.84
N ALA A 222 2.45 10.69 -12.60
CA ALA A 222 3.27 11.55 -11.77
C ALA A 222 3.67 12.84 -12.49
N SER A 223 3.36 13.98 -11.88
CA SER A 223 3.76 15.29 -12.39
C SER A 223 3.82 16.32 -11.26
N LEU A 224 4.77 17.25 -11.35
CA LEU A 224 4.91 18.40 -10.46
C LEU A 224 5.28 19.65 -11.27
N PRO A 225 4.94 20.86 -10.79
CA PRO A 225 5.38 22.10 -11.42
C PRO A 225 6.91 22.16 -11.54
N ALA A 226 7.42 22.60 -12.70
CA ALA A 226 8.85 22.65 -12.97
C ALA A 226 9.57 23.56 -11.96
N GLU A 227 8.95 24.68 -11.59
CA GLU A 227 9.49 25.64 -10.62
C GLU A 227 9.62 25.01 -9.22
N LEU A 228 8.74 24.07 -8.86
CA LEU A 228 8.86 23.34 -7.60
C LEU A 228 10.05 22.37 -7.62
N ILE A 229 10.25 21.66 -8.74
CA ILE A 229 11.38 20.74 -8.95
C ILE A 229 12.70 21.52 -8.87
N GLU A 230 12.79 22.63 -9.58
CA GLU A 230 13.97 23.50 -9.60
C GLU A 230 14.31 24.02 -8.20
N ARG A 231 13.31 24.56 -7.47
CA ARG A 231 13.50 25.05 -6.10
C ARG A 231 13.95 23.93 -5.15
N ALA A 232 13.35 22.75 -5.24
CA ALA A 232 13.72 21.61 -4.40
C ALA A 232 15.18 21.20 -4.65
N ASN A 233 15.57 21.05 -5.92
CA ASN A 233 16.92 20.65 -6.31
C ASN A 233 17.96 21.72 -5.95
N ALA A 234 17.65 23.00 -6.14
CA ALA A 234 18.52 24.12 -5.80
C ALA A 234 18.71 24.31 -4.28
N SER A 235 17.78 23.82 -3.45
CA SER A 235 17.87 23.94 -1.99
C SER A 235 19.02 23.13 -1.37
N GLY A 236 19.53 22.12 -2.08
CA GLY A 236 20.50 21.14 -1.56
C GLY A 236 19.93 20.24 -0.45
N LYS A 237 18.64 20.35 -0.13
CA LYS A 237 17.95 19.51 0.87
C LYS A 237 17.29 18.28 0.26
N GLY A 238 17.13 18.22 -1.06
CA GLY A 238 16.56 17.06 -1.73
C GLY A 238 16.85 17.05 -3.22
N ILE A 239 16.54 15.91 -3.84
CA ILE A 239 16.53 15.75 -5.29
C ILE A 239 15.19 15.17 -5.75
N ILE A 240 14.55 15.86 -6.69
CA ILE A 240 13.35 15.39 -7.38
C ILE A 240 13.75 14.99 -8.80
N CYS A 241 13.49 13.73 -9.15
CA CYS A 241 13.82 13.15 -10.45
C CYS A 241 12.56 12.94 -11.27
N GLY A 242 12.49 13.56 -12.45
CA GLY A 242 11.37 13.45 -13.40
C GLY A 242 11.33 12.14 -14.21
N PHE A 243 12.05 11.11 -13.79
CA PHE A 243 12.20 9.84 -14.51
C PHE A 243 12.21 8.66 -13.52
N TRP A 244 12.14 7.45 -14.06
CA TRP A 244 12.18 6.21 -13.29
C TRP A 244 13.54 6.01 -12.61
N VAL A 245 13.54 5.57 -11.35
CA VAL A 245 14.75 5.28 -10.56
C VAL A 245 14.76 3.83 -10.10
N GLU A 246 15.94 3.26 -9.88
CA GLU A 246 16.08 1.91 -9.30
C GLU A 246 15.67 1.89 -7.82
N GLN A 247 14.36 1.78 -7.55
CA GLN A 247 13.80 1.77 -6.19
C GLN A 247 14.55 0.79 -5.27
N ARG A 248 14.83 -0.44 -5.74
CA ARG A 248 15.62 -1.42 -4.98
C ARG A 248 17.00 -0.90 -4.58
N ALA A 249 17.72 -0.22 -5.47
CA ALA A 249 19.05 0.31 -5.19
C ALA A 249 19.00 1.42 -4.13
N ILE A 250 17.99 2.28 -4.19
CA ILE A 250 17.75 3.32 -3.17
C ILE A 250 17.40 2.67 -1.83
N LEU A 251 16.51 1.67 -1.82
CA LEU A 251 16.09 0.94 -0.62
C LEU A 251 17.26 0.24 0.09
N GLN A 252 18.28 -0.18 -0.66
CA GLN A 252 19.48 -0.82 -0.13
C GLN A 252 20.57 0.17 0.32
N HIS A 253 20.42 1.47 0.03
CA HIS A 253 21.45 2.46 0.34
C HIS A 253 21.55 2.73 1.85
N ALA A 254 22.76 2.81 2.40
CA ALA A 254 22.99 2.98 3.83
C ALA A 254 22.42 4.31 4.39
N ALA A 255 22.37 5.35 3.56
CA ALA A 255 21.75 6.63 3.91
C ALA A 255 20.24 6.53 4.13
N LEU A 256 19.55 5.56 3.52
CA LEU A 256 18.09 5.53 3.52
C LEU A 256 17.53 5.10 4.88
N GLY A 257 16.71 5.95 5.48
CA GLY A 257 16.06 5.70 6.77
C GLY A 257 14.55 5.51 6.74
N TRP A 258 13.87 6.03 5.71
CA TRP A 258 12.41 6.01 5.59
C TRP A 258 11.98 5.98 4.13
N PHE A 259 10.82 5.36 3.87
CA PHE A 259 10.18 5.38 2.57
C PHE A 259 8.74 5.93 2.68
N LEU A 260 8.51 7.13 2.14
CA LEU A 260 7.17 7.64 1.89
C LEU A 260 6.61 7.02 0.60
N THR A 261 5.57 6.22 0.75
CA THR A 261 5.00 5.44 -0.34
C THR A 261 3.49 5.56 -0.41
N HIS A 262 2.94 5.34 -1.61
CA HIS A 262 1.51 5.14 -1.79
C HIS A 262 0.93 3.90 -1.07
N GLY A 263 1.76 2.97 -0.58
CA GLY A 263 1.29 1.78 0.13
C GLY A 263 0.88 0.60 -0.77
N GLY A 264 1.19 0.66 -2.07
CA GLY A 264 1.05 -0.49 -2.96
C GLY A 264 1.92 -1.67 -2.51
N PHE A 265 1.39 -2.87 -2.52
CA PHE A 265 1.98 -4.00 -1.79
C PHE A 265 3.35 -4.45 -2.33
N ASN A 266 3.65 -4.21 -3.62
CA ASN A 266 4.99 -4.44 -4.17
C ASN A 266 6.05 -3.52 -3.56
N SER A 267 5.76 -2.21 -3.46
CA SER A 267 6.66 -1.24 -2.81
C SER A 267 6.82 -1.53 -1.31
N VAL A 268 5.72 -1.94 -0.65
CA VAL A 268 5.76 -2.40 0.75
C VAL A 268 6.67 -3.63 0.86
N SER A 269 6.52 -4.59 -0.04
CA SER A 269 7.30 -5.82 -0.03
C SER A 269 8.79 -5.56 -0.16
N GLU A 270 9.19 -4.72 -1.12
CA GLU A 270 10.58 -4.33 -1.31
C GLU A 270 11.13 -3.61 -0.06
N SER A 271 10.37 -2.70 0.53
CA SER A 271 10.79 -1.95 1.72
C SER A 271 11.01 -2.86 2.94
N LEU A 272 10.05 -3.72 3.24
CA LEU A 272 10.12 -4.63 4.39
C LEU A 272 11.20 -5.69 4.21
N SER A 273 11.46 -6.13 2.98
CA SER A 273 12.61 -7.02 2.68
C SER A 273 13.96 -6.37 3.00
N GLN A 274 14.03 -5.04 3.08
CA GLN A 274 15.23 -4.28 3.44
C GLN A 274 15.18 -3.73 4.88
N GLY A 275 14.09 -3.97 5.63
CA GLY A 275 13.90 -3.44 6.97
C GLY A 275 13.75 -1.92 7.03
N ILE A 276 13.21 -1.32 5.97
CA ILE A 276 12.97 0.12 5.89
C ILE A 276 11.51 0.41 6.31
N PRO A 277 11.29 1.25 7.34
CA PRO A 277 9.95 1.63 7.75
C PRO A 277 9.32 2.63 6.78
N LEU A 278 7.99 2.76 6.89
CA LEU A 278 7.17 3.44 5.90
C LEU A 278 6.50 4.70 6.46
N ILE A 279 6.25 5.67 5.57
CA ILE A 279 5.23 6.70 5.75
C ILE A 279 4.22 6.49 4.63
N VAL A 280 3.02 6.03 4.94
CA VAL A 280 2.05 5.61 3.93
C VAL A 280 1.11 6.77 3.61
N TRP A 281 1.11 7.19 2.35
CA TRP A 281 0.16 8.12 1.75
C TRP A 281 -0.75 7.34 0.81
N PRO A 282 -1.84 6.73 1.28
CA PRO A 282 -2.71 5.96 0.41
C PRO A 282 -3.38 6.86 -0.64
N THR A 283 -3.45 6.40 -1.89
CA THR A 283 -4.06 7.16 -3.00
C THR A 283 -5.31 6.48 -3.54
N ASN A 284 -5.27 5.18 -3.81
CA ASN A 284 -6.35 4.44 -4.46
C ASN A 284 -6.24 2.92 -4.23
N ALA A 285 -7.21 2.16 -4.75
CA ALA A 285 -7.28 0.71 -4.63
C ALA A 285 -7.21 0.28 -3.14
N GLU A 286 -6.50 -0.79 -2.83
CA GLU A 286 -6.39 -1.36 -1.49
C GLU A 286 -5.34 -0.68 -0.60
N GLN A 287 -4.70 0.39 -1.10
CA GLN A 287 -3.66 1.11 -0.37
C GLN A 287 -4.09 1.61 1.02
N PRO A 288 -5.33 2.10 1.26
CA PRO A 288 -5.77 2.44 2.61
C PRO A 288 -5.83 1.24 3.56
N VAL A 289 -6.21 0.06 3.06
CA VAL A 289 -6.23 -1.19 3.82
C VAL A 289 -4.80 -1.62 4.15
N ASN A 290 -3.89 -1.52 3.20
CA ASN A 290 -2.45 -1.77 3.43
C ASN A 290 -1.87 -0.78 4.45
N ALA A 291 -2.26 0.50 4.38
CA ALA A 291 -1.82 1.51 5.35
C ALA A 291 -2.24 1.10 6.77
N ALA A 292 -3.50 0.68 6.95
CA ALA A 292 -4.01 0.21 8.22
C ALA A 292 -3.29 -1.05 8.72
N LEU A 293 -3.01 -2.01 7.85
CA LEU A 293 -2.20 -3.20 8.18
C LEU A 293 -0.84 -2.82 8.75
N LEU A 294 -0.17 -1.84 8.13
CA LEU A 294 1.21 -1.49 8.43
C LEU A 294 1.37 -0.52 9.60
N SER A 295 0.31 0.26 9.91
CA SER A 295 0.33 1.32 10.92
C SER A 295 -0.29 0.90 12.27
N SER A 296 -0.88 -0.29 12.35
CA SER A 296 -1.66 -0.73 13.51
C SER A 296 -0.96 -1.79 14.36
N GLY A 297 -1.21 -1.75 15.67
CA GLY A 297 -0.68 -2.72 16.64
C GLY A 297 0.76 -2.46 17.08
N ASP A 298 1.28 -3.33 17.94
CA ASP A 298 2.60 -3.16 18.57
C ASP A 298 3.75 -3.42 17.58
N ASP A 299 3.52 -4.25 16.56
CA ASP A 299 4.48 -4.60 15.52
C ASP A 299 4.38 -3.66 14.30
N ALA A 300 3.69 -2.52 14.42
CA ALA A 300 3.56 -1.54 13.34
C ALA A 300 4.93 -1.14 12.76
N VAL A 301 4.98 -0.94 11.44
CA VAL A 301 6.19 -0.60 10.67
C VAL A 301 6.03 0.70 9.89
N ALA A 302 4.88 1.38 10.04
CA ALA A 302 4.54 2.57 9.29
C ALA A 302 3.88 3.67 10.13
N PHE A 303 4.09 4.91 9.70
CA PHE A 303 3.12 5.97 9.92
C PHE A 303 2.09 5.95 8.78
N GLU A 304 0.85 6.33 9.08
CA GLU A 304 -0.18 6.57 8.07
C GLU A 304 -0.52 8.07 8.05
N LEU A 305 -0.50 8.65 6.86
CA LEU A 305 -0.99 10.01 6.63
C LEU A 305 -2.49 9.93 6.35
N VAL A 306 -3.31 10.55 7.18
CA VAL A 306 -4.77 10.55 7.04
C VAL A 306 -5.29 11.87 6.49
N GLN A 307 -4.61 12.99 6.73
CA GLN A 307 -5.00 14.32 6.20
C GLN A 307 -4.75 14.47 4.69
N VAL A 308 -4.20 13.44 4.06
CA VAL A 308 -4.00 13.36 2.60
C VAL A 308 -5.20 12.78 1.86
N ARG A 309 -6.21 12.29 2.57
CA ARG A 309 -7.43 11.71 2.00
C ARG A 309 -8.36 12.84 1.52
N CYS A 310 -9.13 12.57 0.48
CA CYS A 310 -10.11 13.51 -0.08
C CYS A 310 -11.44 12.81 -0.42
N GLY A 311 -12.37 13.52 -1.06
CA GLY A 311 -13.65 12.96 -1.51
C GLY A 311 -14.80 13.09 -0.49
N PRO A 312 -15.95 12.42 -0.74
CA PRO A 312 -17.19 12.62 0.02
C PRO A 312 -17.18 12.03 1.43
N GLY A 313 -16.19 11.21 1.79
CA GLY A 313 -16.13 10.45 3.04
C GLY A 313 -15.26 11.04 4.15
N LEU A 314 -15.01 12.36 4.15
CA LEU A 314 -14.13 13.02 5.12
C LEU A 314 -14.77 13.12 6.51
N ALA A 315 -14.43 12.15 7.36
CA ALA A 315 -14.92 12.01 8.72
C ALA A 315 -13.80 11.52 9.66
N PRO A 316 -13.99 11.57 11.00
CA PRO A 316 -13.02 11.02 11.93
C PRO A 316 -12.75 9.53 11.68
N SER A 317 -11.51 9.10 11.90
CA SER A 317 -11.12 7.69 11.84
C SER A 317 -11.66 6.94 13.07
N LEU A 318 -12.14 5.70 12.89
CA LEU A 318 -12.50 4.82 14.01
C LEU A 318 -11.29 4.51 14.90
N ARG A 319 -10.08 4.61 14.32
CA ARG A 319 -8.80 4.41 15.01
C ARG A 319 -8.34 5.66 15.80
N GLY A 320 -9.18 6.70 15.83
CA GLY A 320 -8.95 7.94 16.59
C GLY A 320 -8.22 9.01 15.78
N GLY A 321 -7.80 10.07 16.48
CA GLY A 321 -7.14 11.23 15.88
C GLY A 321 -8.11 12.36 15.49
N PRO A 322 -7.58 13.46 14.90
CA PRO A 322 -8.40 14.58 14.47
C PRO A 322 -9.31 14.18 13.31
N LYS A 323 -10.40 14.96 13.12
CA LYS A 323 -11.24 14.83 11.93
C LYS A 323 -10.38 14.95 10.67
N ILE A 324 -10.60 14.07 9.71
CA ILE A 324 -9.94 14.14 8.41
C ILE A 324 -10.61 15.26 7.60
N THR A 325 -9.83 16.23 7.14
CA THR A 325 -10.34 17.41 6.40
C THR A 325 -9.80 17.51 4.98
N GLY A 326 -8.64 16.93 4.71
CA GLY A 326 -7.98 17.03 3.39
C GLY A 326 -7.46 18.43 3.06
N THR A 327 -7.43 19.35 4.04
CA THR A 327 -6.96 20.72 3.80
C THR A 327 -5.43 20.79 3.72
N VAL A 328 -4.92 21.79 3.02
CA VAL A 328 -3.47 22.02 2.92
C VAL A 328 -2.86 22.30 4.30
N GLU A 329 -3.56 23.01 5.18
CA GLU A 329 -3.08 23.37 6.51
C GLU A 329 -2.96 22.15 7.43
N ASP A 330 -4.01 21.33 7.49
CA ASP A 330 -4.00 20.12 8.30
C ASP A 330 -2.99 19.09 7.77
N ALA A 331 -2.86 18.97 6.44
CA ALA A 331 -1.84 18.13 5.83
C ALA A 331 -0.42 18.62 6.14
N LYS A 332 -0.13 19.93 6.07
CA LYS A 332 1.18 20.49 6.47
C LYS A 332 1.50 20.22 7.94
N THR A 333 0.49 20.31 8.81
CA THR A 333 0.63 20.00 10.24
C THR A 333 0.94 18.51 10.45
N GLU A 334 0.22 17.62 9.76
CA GLU A 334 0.46 16.18 9.80
C GLU A 334 1.85 15.81 9.26
N PHE A 335 2.27 16.39 8.13
CA PHE A 335 3.61 16.17 7.56
C PHE A 335 4.69 16.59 8.55
N THR A 336 4.58 17.79 9.13
CA THR A 336 5.59 18.30 10.08
C THR A 336 5.68 17.41 11.31
N THR A 337 4.54 17.01 11.87
CA THR A 337 4.47 16.15 13.06
C THR A 337 5.02 14.76 12.77
N THR A 338 4.63 14.16 11.64
CA THR A 338 5.08 12.81 11.23
C THR A 338 6.58 12.80 10.92
N LEU A 339 7.10 13.80 10.23
CA LEU A 339 8.53 13.91 9.90
C LEU A 339 9.38 14.21 11.14
N ALA A 340 8.83 14.89 12.16
CA ALA A 340 9.48 15.03 13.46
C ALA A 340 9.51 13.69 14.21
N ALA A 341 8.37 12.99 14.30
CA ALA A 341 8.26 11.68 14.95
C ALA A 341 9.16 10.62 14.29
N ALA A 342 9.28 10.64 12.96
CA ALA A 342 10.14 9.77 12.18
C ALA A 342 11.65 9.95 12.50
N ARG A 343 12.04 11.14 12.96
CA ARG A 343 13.41 11.49 13.33
C ARG A 343 13.70 11.33 14.81
N ASP A 344 12.68 11.16 15.65
CA ASP A 344 12.85 11.01 17.09
C ASP A 344 13.55 9.67 17.41
N PRO A 345 14.78 9.70 17.97
CA PRO A 345 15.53 8.49 18.29
C PRO A 345 14.98 7.73 19.51
N LYS A 346 14.02 8.29 20.24
CA LYS A 346 13.38 7.67 21.42
C LYS A 346 11.87 7.51 21.29
N GLY A 347 11.29 8.08 20.23
CA GLY A 347 9.86 8.09 19.99
C GLY A 347 9.35 6.94 19.12
N SER A 348 8.17 7.15 18.54
CA SER A 348 7.52 6.20 17.64
C SER A 348 8.39 5.86 16.42
N GLY A 349 9.14 6.81 15.86
CA GLY A 349 10.02 6.56 14.72
C GLY A 349 11.10 5.51 15.00
N ALA A 350 11.73 5.55 16.17
CA ALA A 350 12.71 4.53 16.59
C ALA A 350 12.08 3.15 16.74
N ARG A 351 10.87 3.07 17.31
CA ARG A 351 10.11 1.82 17.42
C ARG A 351 9.77 1.24 16.04
N LEU A 352 9.23 2.05 15.13
CA LEU A 352 8.88 1.61 13.78
C LEU A 352 10.11 1.12 12.99
N LYS A 353 11.27 1.78 13.14
CA LYS A 353 12.54 1.31 12.58
C LYS A 353 12.94 -0.05 13.12
N ALA A 354 12.87 -0.24 14.44
CA ALA A 354 13.19 -1.53 15.06
C ALA A 354 12.23 -2.64 14.60
N ASN A 355 10.93 -2.33 14.52
CA ASN A 355 9.91 -3.25 14.03
C ASN A 355 10.13 -3.61 12.56
N ALA A 356 10.52 -2.66 11.71
CA ALA A 356 10.81 -2.95 10.31
C ALA A 356 12.00 -3.92 10.15
N VAL A 357 13.06 -3.77 10.98
CA VAL A 357 14.18 -4.72 11.02
C VAL A 357 13.74 -6.09 11.52
N LYS A 358 12.97 -6.16 12.61
CA LYS A 358 12.39 -7.41 13.12
C LYS A 358 11.53 -8.10 12.06
N MET A 359 10.71 -7.33 11.34
CA MET A 359 9.87 -7.83 10.25
C MET A 359 10.70 -8.40 9.10
N ARG A 360 11.77 -7.71 8.68
CA ARG A 360 12.72 -8.21 7.68
C ARG A 360 13.28 -9.58 8.08
N ASP A 361 13.76 -9.70 9.32
CA ASP A 361 14.38 -10.92 9.81
C ASP A 361 13.35 -12.06 9.90
N ALA A 362 12.12 -11.76 10.35
CA ALA A 362 11.00 -12.69 10.35
C ALA A 362 10.62 -13.14 8.94
N LEU A 363 10.65 -12.25 7.94
CA LEU A 363 10.39 -12.58 6.54
C LEU A 363 11.46 -13.49 5.94
N ARG A 364 12.73 -13.25 6.26
CA ARG A 364 13.84 -14.13 5.86
C ARG A 364 13.69 -15.52 6.50
N ALA A 365 13.35 -15.58 7.79
CA ALA A 365 13.08 -16.83 8.49
C ALA A 365 11.87 -17.58 7.90
N ALA A 366 10.78 -16.87 7.59
CA ALA A 366 9.60 -17.45 6.95
C ALA A 366 9.95 -18.02 5.57
N ARG A 367 10.72 -17.28 4.75
CA ARG A 367 11.23 -17.71 3.44
C ARG A 367 12.03 -19.02 3.52
N ALA A 368 12.83 -19.20 4.57
CA ALA A 368 13.62 -20.41 4.79
C ALA A 368 12.84 -21.56 5.46
N GLY A 369 11.62 -21.29 5.96
CA GLY A 369 10.77 -22.24 6.66
C GLY A 369 9.40 -22.36 6.00
N GLU A 370 8.36 -21.83 6.66
CA GLU A 370 6.96 -22.02 6.27
C GLU A 370 6.65 -21.67 4.80
N VAL A 371 7.30 -20.67 4.23
CA VAL A 371 7.09 -20.27 2.83
C VAL A 371 7.71 -21.28 1.87
N ALA A 372 8.88 -21.84 2.21
CA ALA A 372 9.49 -22.88 1.38
C ALA A 372 8.60 -24.14 1.35
N ASP A 373 8.01 -24.50 2.49
CA ASP A 373 7.06 -25.61 2.58
C ASP A 373 5.80 -25.35 1.72
N GLU A 374 5.26 -24.13 1.75
CA GLU A 374 4.12 -23.72 0.91
C GLU A 374 4.46 -23.75 -0.59
N ILE A 375 5.65 -23.35 -0.99
CA ILE A 375 6.11 -23.44 -2.39
C ILE A 375 6.22 -24.91 -2.84
N VAL A 376 6.74 -25.80 -1.99
CA VAL A 376 6.79 -27.25 -2.29
C VAL A 376 5.38 -27.83 -2.38
N ARG A 377 4.45 -27.38 -1.52
CA ARG A 377 3.04 -27.79 -1.56
C ARG A 377 2.37 -27.32 -2.84
N LEU A 378 2.59 -26.08 -3.24
CA LEU A 378 2.11 -25.50 -4.50
C LEU A 378 2.64 -26.27 -5.71
N ALA A 379 3.93 -26.65 -5.73
CA ALA A 379 4.52 -27.39 -6.85
C ALA A 379 3.99 -28.83 -7.00
N LYS A 380 3.44 -29.42 -5.93
CA LYS A 380 2.84 -30.76 -5.94
C LYS A 380 1.35 -30.76 -6.29
N PHE A 381 0.69 -29.63 -6.06
CA PHE A 381 -0.72 -29.42 -6.37
C PHE A 381 -0.92 -29.23 -7.86
#